data_AF-A0A7W6XZ94-F1
#
_entry.id   AF-A0A7W6XZ94-F1
#
_cell.length_a   1.000
_cell.length_b   1.000
_cell.length_c   1.000
_cell.angle_alpha   90.00
_cell.angle_beta   90.00
_cell.angle_gamma   90.00
#
_symmetry.space_group_name_H-M   'P 1'
#
loop_
_entity.id
_entity.type
_entity.pdbx_description
1 polymer ?
#
loop_
_entity_poly.entity_id
_entity_poly.type
_entity_poly.pdbx_seq_one_letter_code
_entity_poly.pdbx_strand_id
1 'polypeptide(L)' 'MSIEGHSSAPGANVIVEHYCEHQLADGTRCKEWGGWGNSPSPAVPTRWWCFEHFPHKTFEQEQALRRKLEAAAGGKIIQ' A
#
# COMPACT_ATOMS: atom_id res chain seq x y z
N MET A 1 5.80 -27.60 12.76
CA MET A 1 5.96 -26.15 12.95
C MET A 1 5.67 -25.87 14.43
N SER A 2 6.60 -25.27 15.18
CA SER A 2 6.40 -24.95 16.60
C SER A 2 5.45 -23.76 16.73
N ILE A 3 4.58 -23.79 17.74
CA ILE A 3 3.65 -22.69 18.09
C ILE A 3 4.21 -21.82 19.23
N GLU A 4 5.41 -22.14 19.73
CA GLU A 4 6.09 -21.32 20.73
C GLU A 4 6.31 -19.90 20.19
N GLY A 5 5.75 -18.91 20.88
CA GLY A 5 5.80 -17.49 20.48
C GLY A 5 4.57 -16.97 19.74
N HIS A 6 3.59 -17.82 19.40
CA HIS A 6 2.31 -17.34 18.89
C HIS A 6 1.53 -16.62 20.00
N SER A 7 1.00 -15.44 19.66
CA SER A 7 0.15 -14.69 20.58
C SER A 7 -1.22 -15.35 20.69
N SER A 8 -1.69 -15.56 21.93
CA SER A 8 -3.07 -15.98 22.23
C SER A 8 -4.04 -14.80 22.33
N ALA A 9 -3.58 -13.57 22.05
CA ALA A 9 -4.41 -12.38 22.17
C ALA A 9 -5.60 -12.44 21.19
N PRO A 10 -6.77 -11.91 21.57
CA PRO A 10 -7.89 -11.77 20.65
C PRO A 10 -7.45 -11.05 19.37
N GLY A 11 -7.71 -11.67 18.21
CA GLY A 11 -7.35 -11.11 16.89
C GLY A 11 -5.99 -11.55 16.33
N ALA A 12 -5.17 -12.30 17.08
CA ALA A 12 -3.85 -12.76 16.60
C ALA A 12 -3.92 -13.66 15.36
N ASN A 13 -5.07 -14.29 15.10
CA ASN A 13 -5.34 -15.13 13.94
C ASN A 13 -6.21 -14.44 12.86
N VAL A 14 -6.49 -13.14 13.01
CA VAL A 14 -7.31 -12.40 12.04
C VAL A 14 -6.40 -11.72 11.04
N ILE A 15 -6.44 -12.19 9.80
CA ILE A 15 -5.80 -11.51 8.66
C ILE A 15 -6.77 -10.43 8.18
N VAL A 16 -6.35 -9.17 8.26
CA VAL A 16 -7.13 -8.06 7.70
C VAL A 16 -6.55 -7.70 6.34
N GLU A 17 -7.39 -7.76 5.30
CA GLU A 17 -7.01 -7.38 3.95
C GLU A 17 -6.99 -5.86 3.80
N HIS A 18 -5.82 -5.32 3.44
CA HIS A 18 -5.61 -3.89 3.25
C HIS A 18 -5.26 -3.63 1.79
N TYR A 19 -6.26 -3.51 0.92
CA TYR A 19 -6.04 -3.10 -0.47
C TYR A 19 -5.84 -1.59 -0.58
N CYS A 20 -5.20 -1.13 -1.66
CA CYS A 20 -5.10 0.29 -1.95
C CYS A 20 -6.47 0.95 -2.16
N GLU A 21 -6.75 2.06 -1.48
CA GLU A 21 -8.03 2.78 -1.54
C GLU A 21 -8.15 3.77 -2.71
N HIS A 22 -7.16 3.84 -3.58
CA HIS A 22 -7.21 4.73 -4.74
C HIS A 22 -8.29 4.28 -5.73
N GLN A 23 -9.12 5.22 -6.15
CA GLN A 23 -10.05 5.06 -7.25
C GLN A 23 -9.35 5.49 -8.55
N LEU A 24 -9.31 4.56 -9.50
CA LEU A 24 -8.81 4.78 -10.85
C LEU A 24 -9.81 5.60 -11.66
N ALA A 25 -9.36 6.13 -12.80
CA ALA A 25 -10.17 6.98 -13.67
C ALA A 25 -11.42 6.27 -14.24
N ASP A 26 -11.41 4.95 -14.33
CA ASP A 26 -12.54 4.12 -14.76
C ASP A 26 -13.56 3.84 -13.64
N GLY A 27 -13.36 4.43 -12.45
CA GLY A 27 -14.20 4.25 -11.28
C GLY A 27 -13.90 2.96 -10.49
N THR A 28 -12.96 2.13 -10.94
CA THR A 28 -12.55 0.93 -10.22
C THR A 28 -11.51 1.24 -9.14
N ARG A 29 -11.40 0.37 -8.13
CA ARG A 29 -10.38 0.51 -7.08
C ARG A 29 -9.09 -0.19 -7.50
N CYS A 30 -7.95 0.42 -7.17
CA CYS A 30 -6.65 -0.22 -7.29
C CYS A 30 -6.61 -1.55 -6.50
N LYS A 31 -6.21 -2.64 -7.17
CA LYS A 31 -6.20 -4.00 -6.58
C LYS A 31 -4.88 -4.36 -5.89
N GLU A 32 -3.91 -3.45 -5.89
CA GLU A 32 -2.62 -3.63 -5.23
C GLU A 32 -2.77 -3.64 -3.72
N TRP A 33 -1.87 -4.35 -3.03
CA TRP A 33 -1.80 -4.33 -1.57
C TRP A 33 -1.41 -2.93 -1.07
N GLY A 34 -2.13 -2.47 -0.05
CA GLY A 34 -1.90 -1.23 0.66
C GLY A 34 -0.88 -1.42 1.78
N GLY A 35 0.39 -1.16 1.48
CA GLY A 35 1.46 -1.22 2.50
C GLY A 35 1.57 0.02 3.38
N TRP A 36 0.88 1.10 3.01
CA TRP A 36 1.00 2.42 3.67
C TRP A 36 -0.34 2.85 4.25
N GLY A 37 -0.43 2.84 5.59
CA GLY A 37 -1.59 3.28 6.33
C GLY A 37 -1.45 4.72 6.81
N ASN A 38 -2.48 5.55 6.62
CA ASN A 38 -2.55 6.88 7.24
C ASN A 38 -3.96 7.13 7.80
N SER A 39 -4.01 7.72 8.99
CA SER A 39 -5.23 8.23 9.59
C SER A 39 -5.00 9.64 10.13
N PRO A 40 -5.90 10.60 9.85
CA PRO A 40 -5.76 11.96 10.37
C PRO A 40 -5.96 12.04 11.89
N SER A 41 -6.63 11.06 12.51
CA SER A 41 -6.81 11.00 13.97
C SER A 41 -7.17 9.59 14.44
N PRO A 42 -6.99 9.26 15.74
CA PRO A 42 -7.37 7.95 16.28
C PRO A 42 -8.85 7.59 16.12
N ALA A 43 -9.73 8.57 15.87
CA ALA A 43 -11.16 8.36 15.69
C ALA A 43 -11.55 7.97 14.25
N VAL A 44 -10.65 8.14 13.29
CA VAL A 44 -10.88 7.82 11.88
C VAL A 44 -10.20 6.50 11.54
N PRO A 45 -10.90 5.53 10.90
CA PRO A 45 -10.27 4.31 10.45
C PRO A 45 -9.10 4.59 9.52
N THR A 46 -7.99 3.88 9.73
CA THR A 46 -6.81 3.98 8.86
C THR A 46 -7.17 3.60 7.44
N ARG A 47 -6.85 4.49 6.52
CA ARG A 47 -6.93 4.21 5.08
C ARG A 47 -5.60 3.69 4.57
N TRP A 48 -5.65 2.85 3.53
CA TRP A 48 -4.48 2.15 3.03
C TRP A 48 -4.19 2.43 1.55
N TRP A 49 -2.92 2.57 1.20
CA TRP A 49 -2.48 2.83 -0.18
C TRP A 49 -1.28 1.98 -0.56
N CYS A 50 -1.20 1.60 -1.84
CA CYS A 50 0.04 1.11 -2.41
C CYS A 50 1.05 2.27 -2.53
N PHE A 51 2.32 1.94 -2.74
CA PHE A 51 3.38 2.95 -2.84
C PHE A 51 3.09 4.00 -3.92
N GLU A 52 2.47 3.62 -5.04
CA GLU A 52 2.20 4.56 -6.15
C GLU A 52 1.12 5.59 -5.77
N HIS A 53 0.09 5.18 -5.04
CA HIS A 53 -1.07 6.04 -4.75
C HIS A 53 -1.07 6.69 -3.36
N PHE A 54 -0.05 6.47 -2.51
CA PHE A 54 -0.01 7.09 -1.19
C PHE A 54 0.03 8.64 -1.28
N PRO A 55 -0.90 9.39 -0.67
CA PRO A 55 -1.01 10.84 -0.90
C PRO A 55 0.01 11.68 -0.12
N HIS A 56 0.67 11.12 0.90
CA HIS A 56 1.55 11.86 1.81
C HIS A 56 3.02 11.46 1.65
N LYS A 57 3.47 11.32 0.40
CA LYS A 57 4.88 10.98 0.13
C LYS A 57 5.80 12.12 0.56
N THR A 58 6.97 11.76 1.08
CA THR A 58 8.08 12.69 1.20
C THR A 58 8.66 12.99 -0.18
N PHE A 59 9.42 14.09 -0.30
CA PHE A 59 10.12 14.42 -1.53
C PHE A 59 10.98 13.25 -2.05
N GLU A 60 11.72 12.57 -1.17
CA GLU A 60 12.55 11.42 -1.55
C GLU A 60 11.72 10.25 -2.08
N GLN A 61 10.56 9.99 -1.48
CA GLN A 61 9.63 8.95 -1.93
C GLN A 61 9.02 9.29 -3.29
N GLU A 62 8.70 10.56 -3.54
CA GLU A 62 8.25 11.01 -4.86
C GLU A 62 9.34 10.84 -5.93
N GLN A 63 10.59 11.17 -5.60
CA GLN A 63 11.72 10.94 -6.49
C GLN A 63 11.93 9.45 -6.78
N ALA A 64 11.77 8.59 -5.77
CA ALA A 64 11.84 7.14 -5.95
C ALA A 64 10.71 6.60 -6.84
N LEU A 65 9.49 7.09 -6.67
CA LEU A 65 8.36 6.74 -7.55
C LEU A 65 8.65 7.15 -8.99
N ARG A 66 9.13 8.38 -9.21
CA ARG A 66 9.50 8.87 -10.54
C ARG A 66 10.51 7.94 -11.23
N ARG A 67 11.60 7.59 -10.55
CA ARG A 67 12.61 6.65 -11.08
C ARG A 67 12.01 5.28 -11.41
N LYS A 68 11.11 4.76 -10.56
CA LYS A 68 10.42 3.48 -10.79
C LYS A 68 9.60 3.54 -12.09
N LEU A 69 8.83 4.61 -12.28
CA LEU A 69 7.98 4.80 -13.47
C LEU A 69 8.81 4.98 -14.74
N GLU A 70 9.91 5.75 -14.67
CA GLU A 70 10.86 5.92 -15.77
C GLU A 70 11.49 4.58 -16.18
N ALA A 71 11.94 3.78 -15.21
CA ALA A 71 12.48 2.44 -15.47
C ALA A 71 11.44 1.49 -16.10
N ALA A 72 10.19 1.54 -15.63
CA ALA A 72 9.09 0.75 -16.19
C ALA A 72 8.74 1.18 -17.62
N ALA A 73 8.84 2.48 -17.94
CA ALA A 73 8.64 2.99 -19.29
C ALA A 73 9.79 2.59 -20.23
N GLY A 74 11.04 2.70 -19.77
CA GLY A 74 12.22 2.29 -20.53
C GLY A 74 12.21 0.79 -20.88
N GLY A 75 11.77 -0.07 -19.96
CA GLY A 75 11.65 -1.51 -20.19
C GLY A 75 10.61 -1.90 -21.25
N LYS A 76 9.58 -1.08 -21.48
CA LYS A 76 8.55 -1.32 -22.51
C LYS A 76 9.04 -1.04 -23.94
N ILE A 77 10.16 -0.36 -24.11
CA ILE A 77 10.74 -0.06 -25.44
C ILE A 77 11.62 -1.21 -25.95
N ILE A 78 12.03 -2.12 -25.05
CA ILE A 78 13.00 -3.19 -25.32
C ILE A 78 12.34 -4.58 -25.46
N GLN A 79 11.01 -4.65 -25.59
CA GLN A 79 10.26 -5.90 -25.80
C GLN A 79 9.69 -5.98 -27.22
#